data_AF-A0A7R9QFB5-F1
#
_entry.id   AF-A0A7R9QFB5-F1
#
_cell.length_a   1.000
_cell.length_b   1.000
_cell.length_c   1.000
_cell.angle_alpha   90.00
_cell.angle_beta   90.00
_cell.angle_gamma   90.00
#
_symmetry.space_group_name_H-M   'P 1'
#
loop_
_entity.id
_entity.type
_entity.pdbx_description
1 polymer ?
#
loop_
_entity_poly.entity_id
_entity_poly.type
_entity_poly.pdbx_seq_one_letter_code
_entity_poly.pdbx_strand_id
1 'polypeptide(L)' 'VIPDSIAHRSGLHEGDLLVRIGNITLKGLTHEEVQEIILRCMSTIDLFIIR' A
#
# COMPACT_ATOMS: atom_id res chain seq x y z
N VAL A 1 9.06 -6.65 -0.06
CA VAL A 1 9.03 -5.81 -1.29
C VAL A 1 9.91 -6.48 -2.35
N ILE A 2 9.45 -6.64 -3.59
CA ILE A 2 10.22 -7.35 -4.64
C ILE A 2 11.22 -6.37 -5.30
N PRO A 3 12.52 -6.72 -5.47
CA PRO A 3 13.48 -5.89 -6.19
C PRO A 3 12.99 -5.50 -7.60
N ASP A 4 13.28 -4.27 -8.01
CA ASP A 4 12.84 -3.66 -9.27
C ASP A 4 11.33 -3.70 -9.55
N SER A 5 10.49 -3.97 -8.55
CA SER A 5 9.05 -3.74 -8.65
C SER A 5 8.71 -2.25 -8.59
N ILE A 6 7.45 -1.90 -8.91
CA ILE A 6 6.94 -0.55 -8.73
C ILE A 6 7.06 -0.12 -7.26
N ALA A 7 6.72 -1.01 -6.31
CA ALA A 7 6.84 -0.72 -4.88
C ALA A 7 8.29 -0.40 -4.48
N HIS A 8 9.27 -1.19 -4.96
CA HIS A 8 10.68 -0.95 -4.68
C HIS A 8 11.17 0.39 -5.23
N ARG A 9 10.85 0.70 -6.50
CA ARG A 9 11.25 1.96 -7.13
C ARG A 9 10.59 3.19 -6.50
N SER A 10 9.41 3.02 -5.92
CA SER A 10 8.70 4.07 -5.18
C SER A 10 9.22 4.29 -3.75
N GLY A 11 10.22 3.51 -3.30
CA GLY A 11 10.83 3.68 -1.98
C GLY A 11 10.07 3.02 -0.82
N LEU A 12 9.23 2.02 -1.10
CA LEU A 12 8.70 1.12 -0.07
C LEU A 12 9.76 0.13 0.36
N HIS A 13 9.83 -0.12 1.66
CA HIS A 13 10.73 -1.06 2.29
C HIS A 13 9.96 -2.09 3.11
N GLU A 14 10.59 -3.24 3.37
CA GLU A 14 10.05 -4.16 4.36
C GLU A 14 10.11 -3.54 5.74
N GLY A 15 9.02 -3.68 6.50
CA GLY A 15 8.83 -3.02 7.79
C GLY A 15 8.00 -1.74 7.74
N ASP A 16 7.81 -1.13 6.56
CA ASP A 16 6.92 0.03 6.43
C ASP A 16 5.48 -0.32 6.79
N LEU A 17 4.86 0.51 7.63
CA LEU A 17 3.45 0.36 8.00
C LEU A 17 2.56 1.20 7.08
N LEU A 18 1.75 0.52 6.26
CA LEU A 18 0.71 1.15 5.44
C LEU A 18 -0.45 1.64 6.31
N VAL A 19 -0.74 2.94 6.26
CA VAL A 19 -1.82 3.54 7.06
C VAL A 19 -3.00 4.05 6.23
N ARG A 20 -2.75 4.41 4.97
CA ARG A 20 -3.80 4.94 4.07
C ARG A 20 -3.46 4.65 2.61
N ILE A 21 -4.49 4.34 1.83
CA ILE A 21 -4.44 4.20 0.37
C ILE A 21 -5.37 5.26 -0.23
N GLY A 22 -4.82 6.23 -0.96
CA GLY A 22 -5.56 7.39 -1.45
C GLY A 22 -6.25 8.14 -0.30
N ASN A 23 -7.58 8.09 -0.27
CA ASN A 23 -8.43 8.66 0.78
C ASN A 23 -8.95 7.63 1.80
N ILE A 24 -8.60 6.34 1.67
CA ILE A 24 -9.11 5.24 2.52
C ILE A 24 -8.11 4.91 3.63
N THR A 25 -8.50 5.13 4.88
CA THR A 25 -7.73 4.67 6.06
C THR A 25 -7.78 3.15 6.19
N LEU A 26 -6.63 2.53 6.48
CA LEU A 26 -6.53 1.08 6.64
C LEU A 26 -6.71 0.61 8.08
N LYS A 27 -6.88 1.55 9.02
CA LYS A 27 -7.02 1.23 10.45
C LYS A 27 -8.25 0.35 10.68
N GLY A 28 -8.03 -0.85 11.22
CA GLY A 28 -9.09 -1.80 11.56
C GLY A 28 -9.54 -2.70 10.41
N LEU A 29 -8.94 -2.56 9.22
CA LEU A 29 -9.18 -3.47 8.10
C LEU A 29 -8.34 -4.74 8.23
N THR A 30 -8.87 -5.86 7.73
CA THR A 30 -8.10 -7.10 7.59
C THR A 30 -7.16 -7.03 6.39
N HIS A 31 -6.25 -8.00 6.30
CA HIS A 31 -5.32 -8.10 5.19
C HIS A 31 -6.06 -8.24 3.84
N GLU A 32 -7.11 -9.05 3.81
CA GLU A 32 -7.91 -9.32 2.62
C GLU A 32 -8.66 -8.07 2.16
N GLU A 33 -9.24 -7.31 3.09
CA GLU A 33 -9.92 -6.05 2.79
C GLU A 33 -8.96 -5.01 2.20
N VAL A 34 -7.74 -4.91 2.75
CA VAL A 34 -6.69 -4.05 2.20
C VAL A 34 -6.28 -4.50 0.80
N GLN A 35 -6.14 -5.81 0.58
CA GLN A 35 -5.81 -6.37 -0.73
C GLN A 35 -6.90 -6.05 -1.77
N GLU A 36 -8.19 -6.16 -1.41
CA GLU A 36 -9.28 -5.78 -2.31
C GLU A 36 -9.22 -4.30 -2.69
N ILE A 37 -8.91 -3.41 -1.75
CA ILE A 37 -8.76 -1.98 -2.04
C ILE A 37 -7.65 -1.75 -3.07
N ILE A 38 -6.49 -2.38 -2.88
CA ILE A 38 -5.35 -2.26 -3.80
C ILE A 38 -5.73 -2.78 -5.19
N LEU A 39 -6.40 -3.94 -5.27
CA LEU A 39 -6.81 -4.56 -6.53
C LEU A 39 -7.87 -3.76 -7.30
N ARG A 40 -8.68 -2.95 -6.60
CA ARG A 40 -9.65 -2.04 -7.23
C ARG A 40 -8.99 -0.79 -7.82
N CYS A 41 -7.76 -0.46 -7.42
CA CYS A 41 -7.03 0.65 -8.00
C CYS A 41 -6.45 0.27 -9.37
N MET A 42 -6.65 1.12 -10.37
CA MET A 42 -6.32 0.79 -11.76
C MET A 42 -4.83 0.96 -12.10
N SER A 43 -4.29 2.17 -11.96
CA SER A 43 -2.98 2.50 -12.56
C SER A 43 -2.02 3.23 -11.63
N THR A 44 -2.53 4.05 -10.72
CA THR A 44 -1.72 4.80 -9.75
C THR A 44 -2.37 4.70 -8.38
N ILE A 45 -1.54 4.49 -7.37
CA ILE A 45 -1.97 4.36 -5.98
C ILE A 45 -1.12 5.28 -5.12
N ASP A 46 -1.76 6.19 -4.41
CA ASP A 46 -1.10 7.02 -3.41
C ASP A 46 -1.07 6.27 -2.08
N LEU A 47 0.12 6.01 -1.56
CA LEU A 47 0.32 5.29 -0.31
C LEU A 47 0.86 6.23 0.76
N PHE A 48 0.28 6.17 1.95
CA PHE A 48 0.84 6.81 3.14
C PHE A 48 1.40 5.74 4.05
N ILE A 49 2.67 5.89 4.40
CA ILE A 49 3.42 4.94 5.22
C ILE A 49 3.98 5.62 6.47
N ILE A 50 4.18 4.82 7.51
CA ILE A 50 4.97 5.16 8.70
C ILE A 50 6.20 4.24 8.70
N ARG A 51 7.35 4.83 9.06
CA ARG A 51 8.64 4.16 9.20
C ARG A 51 9.02 4.06 10.67
#